data_AF-A0A2N1YJE7-F1
#
_entry.id   AF-A0A2N1YJE7-F1
#
_cell.length_a   1.000
_cell.length_b   1.000
_cell.length_c   1.000
_cell.angle_alpha   90.00
_cell.angle_beta   90.00
_cell.angle_gamma   90.00
#
_symmetry.space_group_name_H-M   'P 1'
#
loop_
_entity.id
_entity.type
_entity.pdbx_description
1 polymer ?
#
loop_
_entity_poly.entity_id
_entity_poly.type
_entity_poly.pdbx_seq_one_letter_code
_entity_poly.pdbx_strand_id
1 'polypeptide(L)'
;MVSGSSRLQVGIVGGTGYTGVELLRLLAGHPNADVVAITSRSEDGVAVADMFPSLRGHIDLRFSVPDVKKLARCDVVFFATPHNVAMRMMPELLAENVRVIDLSADFRLRDAAQWSDWYGEPHSCPELLADAVYGLPEFNRVAIRGAQLVACPGCYPTSVQLGLMPLLENGWTDNQRLISNSASGISGAGRQAKVPMLMAEASDNFKAYGVAGHRHLPEIEQGLGD
;
A
#
# COMPACT_ATOMS: atom_id res chain seq x y z
N MET A 1 17.95 -6.47 -32.93
CA MET A 1 18.61 -6.95 -31.70
C MET A 1 17.99 -6.17 -30.55
N VAL A 2 17.05 -6.76 -29.81
CA VAL A 2 16.46 -6.10 -28.64
C VAL A 2 17.45 -6.31 -27.48
N SER A 3 18.00 -5.22 -26.96
CA SER A 3 18.88 -5.20 -25.80
C SER A 3 18.23 -5.98 -24.65
N GLY A 4 19.00 -6.86 -24.00
CA GLY A 4 18.52 -7.63 -22.85
C GLY A 4 17.91 -6.70 -21.81
N SER A 5 16.63 -6.92 -21.50
CA SER A 5 15.92 -6.10 -20.51
C SER A 5 16.61 -6.28 -19.16
N SER A 6 17.31 -5.25 -18.68
CA SER A 6 17.73 -5.19 -17.29
C SER A 6 16.49 -5.22 -16.41
N ARG A 7 16.43 -6.16 -15.46
CA ARG A 7 15.33 -6.24 -14.48
C ARG A 7 15.34 -4.96 -13.63
N LEU A 8 14.15 -4.39 -13.40
CA LEU A 8 13.97 -3.22 -12.55
C LEU A 8 14.43 -3.55 -11.14
N GLN A 9 15.25 -2.68 -10.56
CA GLN A 9 15.76 -2.78 -9.20
C GLN A 9 14.69 -2.25 -8.23
N VAL A 10 14.20 -3.13 -7.35
CA VAL A 10 13.10 -2.83 -6.45
C VAL A 10 13.60 -2.72 -5.00
N GLY A 11 13.26 -1.62 -4.35
CA GLY A 11 13.39 -1.43 -2.90
C GLY A 11 12.05 -1.62 -2.19
N ILE A 12 12.06 -2.17 -0.97
CA ILE A 12 10.87 -2.32 -0.14
C ILE A 12 11.13 -1.76 1.25
N VAL A 13 10.30 -0.79 1.66
CA VAL A 13 10.27 -0.25 3.02
C VAL A 13 9.15 -0.90 3.83
N GLY A 14 9.47 -1.46 5.01
CA GLY A 14 8.46 -2.06 5.89
C GLY A 14 8.04 -3.48 5.54
N GLY A 15 8.92 -4.29 4.93
CA GLY A 15 8.57 -5.61 4.38
C GLY A 15 8.24 -6.73 5.39
N THR A 16 7.98 -6.43 6.67
CA THR A 16 7.76 -7.41 7.75
C THR A 16 6.28 -7.74 8.02
N GLY A 17 5.36 -7.01 7.38
CA GLY A 17 3.92 -7.24 7.46
C GLY A 17 3.39 -8.20 6.38
N TYR A 18 2.09 -8.51 6.42
CA TYR A 18 1.44 -9.38 5.43
C TYR A 18 1.48 -8.80 4.02
N THR A 19 1.31 -7.49 3.88
CA THR A 19 1.45 -6.81 2.58
C THR A 19 2.88 -6.93 2.03
N GLY A 20 3.88 -6.85 2.90
CA GLY A 20 5.29 -6.97 2.53
C GLY A 20 5.64 -8.37 2.02
N VAL A 21 5.24 -9.42 2.75
CA VAL A 21 5.50 -10.81 2.30
C VAL A 21 4.73 -11.15 1.02
N GLU A 22 3.52 -10.62 0.84
CA GLU A 22 2.77 -10.84 -0.39
C GLU A 22 3.41 -10.12 -1.58
N LEU A 23 3.90 -8.90 -1.39
CA LEU A 23 4.68 -8.18 -2.39
C LEU A 23 5.95 -8.94 -2.76
N LEU A 24 6.69 -9.47 -1.78
CA LEU A 24 7.87 -10.32 -2.01
C LEU A 24 7.52 -11.57 -2.81
N ARG A 25 6.41 -12.24 -2.47
CA ARG A 25 5.93 -13.45 -3.17
C ARG A 25 5.63 -13.14 -4.64
N LEU A 26 4.98 -12.01 -4.92
CA LEU A 26 4.67 -11.57 -6.28
C LEU A 26 5.96 -11.21 -7.06
N LEU A 27 6.87 -10.45 -6.45
CA LEU A 27 8.10 -10.00 -7.09
C LEU A 27 9.12 -11.12 -7.32
N ALA A 28 9.15 -12.14 -6.45
CA ALA A 28 10.00 -13.33 -6.61
C ALA A 28 9.75 -14.07 -7.94
N GLY A 29 8.52 -14.00 -8.46
CA GLY A 29 8.14 -14.58 -9.75
C GLY A 29 8.10 -13.58 -10.92
N HIS A 30 8.40 -12.30 -10.69
CA HIS A 30 8.21 -11.27 -11.72
C HIS A 30 9.40 -11.21 -12.68
N PRO A 31 9.21 -11.45 -14.00
CA PRO A 31 10.32 -11.63 -14.94
C PRO A 31 11.16 -10.36 -15.15
N ASN A 32 10.59 -9.19 -14.86
CA ASN A 32 11.21 -7.88 -15.13
C ASN A 32 11.53 -7.08 -13.87
N ALA A 33 11.45 -7.68 -12.68
CA ALA A 33 11.72 -6.96 -11.43
C ALA A 33 12.60 -7.82 -10.52
N ASP A 34 13.53 -7.20 -9.82
CA ASP A 34 14.46 -7.84 -8.88
C ASP A 34 14.48 -7.06 -7.57
N VAL A 35 14.18 -7.73 -6.46
CA VAL A 35 14.22 -7.09 -5.15
C VAL A 35 15.67 -7.01 -4.71
N VAL A 36 16.17 -5.81 -4.49
CA VAL A 36 17.59 -5.58 -4.13
C VAL A 36 17.77 -4.94 -2.77
N ALA A 37 16.71 -4.36 -2.22
CA ALA A 37 16.70 -3.82 -0.88
C ALA A 37 15.38 -4.12 -0.19
N ILE A 38 15.46 -4.57 1.06
CA ILE A 38 14.31 -4.68 1.94
C ILE A 38 14.69 -4.15 3.32
N THR A 39 13.80 -3.36 3.90
CA THR A 39 14.12 -2.61 5.10
C THR A 39 13.12 -2.84 6.23
N SER A 40 13.66 -2.87 7.45
CA SER A 40 12.95 -2.90 8.71
C SER A 40 13.88 -2.42 9.81
N ARG A 41 13.47 -1.42 10.60
CA ARG A 41 14.30 -0.92 11.72
C ARG A 41 14.42 -1.95 12.84
N SER A 42 13.39 -2.75 13.09
CA SER A 42 13.37 -3.69 14.22
C SER A 42 14.00 -5.05 13.89
N GLU A 43 14.26 -5.34 12.62
CA GLU A 43 14.69 -6.66 12.14
C GLU A 43 16.03 -6.58 11.40
N ASP A 44 16.84 -5.55 11.65
CA ASP A 44 18.11 -5.33 10.96
C ASP A 44 19.01 -6.58 11.03
N GLY A 45 19.48 -7.03 9.87
CA GLY A 45 20.30 -8.23 9.71
C GLY A 45 19.54 -9.55 9.73
N VAL A 46 18.24 -9.59 10.01
CA VAL A 46 17.45 -10.84 9.95
C VAL A 46 17.26 -11.25 8.48
N ALA A 47 17.46 -12.53 8.16
CA ALA A 47 17.19 -13.02 6.81
C ALA A 47 15.67 -13.06 6.55
N VAL A 48 15.25 -12.62 5.36
CA VAL A 48 13.84 -12.65 4.95
C VAL A 48 13.27 -14.07 5.09
N ALA A 49 14.04 -15.08 4.70
CA ALA A 49 13.65 -16.48 4.75
C ALA A 49 13.54 -17.07 6.18
N ASP A 50 14.16 -16.42 7.19
CA ASP A 50 13.99 -16.79 8.59
C ASP A 50 12.65 -16.29 9.12
N MET A 51 12.24 -15.09 8.71
CA MET A 51 10.94 -14.52 9.06
C MET A 51 9.78 -15.16 8.26
N PHE A 52 10.03 -15.42 6.98
CA PHE A 52 9.06 -15.96 6.02
C PHE A 52 9.63 -17.21 5.34
N PRO A 53 9.49 -18.39 5.97
CA PRO A 53 9.99 -19.66 5.43
C PRO A 53 9.51 -20.00 4.03
N SER A 54 8.33 -19.49 3.63
CA SER A 54 7.77 -19.66 2.29
C SER A 54 8.62 -19.03 1.17
N LEU A 55 9.57 -18.14 1.50
CA LEU A 55 10.44 -17.46 0.54
C LEU A 55 11.84 -18.06 0.44
N ARG A 56 12.12 -19.17 1.13
CA ARG A 56 13.41 -19.88 1.02
C ARG A 56 13.69 -20.30 -0.42
N GLY A 57 14.91 -20.03 -0.88
CA GLY A 57 15.34 -20.32 -2.25
C GLY A 57 14.78 -19.35 -3.31
N HIS A 58 13.95 -18.39 -2.91
CA HIS A 58 13.39 -17.38 -3.81
C HIS A 58 13.92 -15.98 -3.53
N ILE A 59 14.10 -15.62 -2.25
CA ILE A 59 14.63 -14.32 -1.82
C ILE A 59 15.79 -14.55 -0.85
N ASP A 60 17.00 -14.17 -1.27
CA ASP A 60 18.21 -14.21 -0.45
C ASP A 60 18.62 -12.80 -0.01
N LEU A 61 17.73 -12.17 0.76
CA LEU A 61 17.94 -10.83 1.31
C LEU A 61 17.86 -10.85 2.83
N ARG A 62 18.51 -9.86 3.43
CA ARG A 62 18.39 -9.53 4.84
C ARG A 62 17.73 -8.17 4.98
N PHE A 63 16.88 -8.02 5.98
CA PHE A 63 16.35 -6.71 6.35
C PHE A 63 17.51 -5.79 6.74
N SER A 64 17.38 -4.52 6.35
CA SER A 64 18.32 -3.47 6.72
C SER A 64 17.59 -2.25 7.29
N VAL A 65 18.28 -1.37 7.99
CA VAL A 65 17.72 -0.07 8.36
C VAL A 65 17.41 0.75 7.08
N PRO A 66 16.22 1.39 6.98
CA PRO A 66 15.91 2.26 5.85
C PRO A 66 16.95 3.37 5.67
N ASP A 67 17.45 3.52 4.44
CA ASP A 67 18.47 4.49 4.06
C ASP A 67 18.11 5.06 2.69
N VAL A 68 17.81 6.36 2.65
CA VAL A 68 17.41 7.09 1.43
C VAL A 68 18.45 6.93 0.34
N LYS A 69 19.75 7.01 0.64
CA LYS A 69 20.82 6.93 -0.39
C LYS A 69 20.90 5.56 -1.04
N LYS A 70 20.56 4.50 -0.31
CA LYS A 70 20.48 3.13 -0.87
C LYS A 70 19.21 2.97 -1.69
N LEU A 71 18.08 3.44 -1.16
CA LEU A 71 16.79 3.38 -1.84
C LEU A 71 16.76 4.22 -3.12
N ALA A 72 17.49 5.34 -3.16
CA ALA A 72 17.69 6.19 -4.33
C ALA A 72 18.35 5.49 -5.53
N ARG A 73 18.99 4.33 -5.31
CA ARG A 73 19.58 3.51 -6.38
C ARG A 73 18.59 2.53 -7.00
N CYS A 74 17.38 2.42 -6.45
CA CYS A 74 16.34 1.56 -6.98
C CYS A 74 15.56 2.30 -8.07
N ASP A 75 15.07 1.56 -9.07
CA ASP A 75 14.18 2.11 -10.09
C ASP A 75 12.79 2.41 -9.51
N VAL A 76 12.36 1.60 -8.54
CA VAL A 76 11.09 1.74 -7.83
C VAL A 76 11.21 1.33 -6.37
N VAL A 77 10.56 2.07 -5.48
CA VAL A 77 10.48 1.78 -4.05
C VAL A 77 9.02 1.59 -3.63
N PHE A 78 8.75 0.46 -2.97
CA PHE A 78 7.46 0.18 -2.36
C PHE A 78 7.48 0.53 -0.87
N PHE A 79 6.44 1.19 -0.38
CA PHE A 79 6.20 1.36 1.05
C PHE A 79 5.09 0.40 1.50
N ALA A 80 5.49 -0.66 2.22
CA ALA A 80 4.59 -1.60 2.88
C ALA A 80 4.52 -1.31 4.39
N THR A 81 4.52 -0.03 4.75
CA THR A 81 4.59 0.44 6.13
C THR A 81 3.21 0.69 6.73
N PRO A 82 3.11 0.83 8.07
CA PRO A 82 1.96 1.51 8.66
C PRO A 82 1.73 2.90 8.04
N HIS A 83 0.52 3.43 8.18
CA HIS A 83 0.26 4.85 7.92
C HIS A 83 1.26 5.72 8.71
N ASN A 84 1.50 6.95 8.26
CA ASN A 84 2.40 7.97 8.78
C ASN A 84 3.90 7.78 8.55
N VAL A 85 4.31 6.62 8.03
CA VAL A 85 5.73 6.28 7.88
C VAL A 85 6.25 6.70 6.52
N ALA A 86 5.47 6.50 5.46
CA ALA A 86 5.89 6.78 4.09
C ALA A 86 6.10 8.28 3.88
N MET A 87 5.19 9.11 4.41
CA MET A 87 5.25 10.57 4.29
C MET A 87 6.53 11.21 4.85
N ARG A 88 7.27 10.51 5.73
CA ARG A 88 8.52 11.01 6.34
C ARG A 88 9.74 10.83 5.45
N MET A 89 9.70 9.92 4.47
CA MET A 89 10.80 9.65 3.54
C MET A 89 10.47 10.08 2.11
N MET A 90 9.19 10.35 1.83
CA MET A 90 8.71 10.65 0.49
C MET A 90 9.42 11.86 -0.15
N PRO A 91 9.57 13.03 0.51
CA PRO A 91 10.19 14.19 -0.13
C PRO A 91 11.61 13.93 -0.59
N GLU A 92 12.41 13.23 0.24
CA GLU A 92 13.81 12.91 -0.10
C GLU A 92 13.91 11.90 -1.26
N LEU A 93 13.02 10.90 -1.32
CA LEU A 93 13.03 9.93 -2.42
C LEU A 93 12.57 10.52 -3.75
N LEU A 94 11.54 11.37 -3.74
CA LEU A 94 11.07 12.03 -4.96
C LEU A 94 12.11 13.05 -5.48
N ALA A 95 12.84 13.71 -4.58
CA ALA A 95 13.96 14.59 -4.96
C ALA A 95 15.09 13.83 -5.68
N GLU A 96 15.29 12.55 -5.36
CA GLU A 96 16.22 11.65 -6.06
C GLU A 96 15.62 11.00 -7.32
N ASN A 97 14.43 11.46 -7.75
CA ASN A 97 13.71 10.99 -8.93
C ASN A 97 13.34 9.49 -8.90
N VAL A 98 13.17 8.91 -7.70
CA VAL A 98 12.75 7.53 -7.52
C VAL A 98 11.24 7.41 -7.76
N ARG A 99 10.80 6.38 -8.46
CA ARG A 99 9.37 6.05 -8.50
C ARG A 99 8.95 5.37 -7.21
N VAL A 100 7.85 5.82 -6.62
CA VAL A 100 7.36 5.30 -5.36
C VAL A 100 5.95 4.74 -5.51
N ILE A 101 5.73 3.57 -4.92
CA ILE A 101 4.43 2.93 -4.79
C ILE A 101 4.13 2.77 -3.30
N ASP A 102 3.25 3.61 -2.77
CA ASP A 102 2.86 3.58 -1.37
C ASP A 102 1.63 2.70 -1.14
N LEU A 103 1.78 1.60 -0.39
CA LEU A 103 0.69 0.72 0.00
C LEU A 103 0.03 1.15 1.31
N SER A 104 0.61 2.12 2.01
CA SER A 104 0.01 2.76 3.16
C SER A 104 -1.11 3.71 2.73
N ALA A 105 -1.62 4.50 3.67
CA ALA A 105 -2.72 5.43 3.41
C ALA A 105 -2.28 6.89 3.30
N ASP A 106 -0.98 7.15 3.33
CA ASP A 106 -0.44 8.51 3.51
C ASP A 106 -0.87 9.43 2.37
N PHE A 107 -0.86 8.93 1.13
CA PHE A 107 -1.11 9.73 -0.06
C PHE A 107 -2.43 9.44 -0.79
N ARG A 108 -3.37 8.73 -0.15
CA ARG A 108 -4.64 8.33 -0.80
C ARG A 108 -5.68 9.44 -0.85
N LEU A 109 -5.72 10.28 0.18
CA LEU A 109 -6.65 11.40 0.30
C LEU A 109 -6.00 12.66 -0.23
N ARG A 110 -6.73 13.43 -1.06
CA ARG A 110 -6.24 14.68 -1.65
C ARG A 110 -6.28 15.85 -0.66
N ASP A 111 -7.15 15.76 0.35
CA ASP A 111 -7.29 16.77 1.40
C ASP A 111 -6.49 16.38 2.65
N ALA A 112 -5.45 17.16 2.94
CA ALA A 112 -4.59 16.98 4.11
C ALA A 112 -5.33 17.15 5.44
N ALA A 113 -6.34 18.02 5.51
CA ALA A 113 -7.14 18.21 6.72
C ALA A 113 -8.02 16.98 6.97
N GLN A 114 -8.71 16.50 5.92
CA GLN A 114 -9.48 15.25 6.01
C GLN A 114 -8.59 14.07 6.39
N TRP A 115 -7.39 13.95 5.81
CA TRP A 115 -6.42 12.94 6.24
C TRP A 115 -6.10 13.08 7.73
N SER A 116 -5.78 14.29 8.19
CA SER A 116 -5.42 14.53 9.59
C SER A 116 -6.55 14.15 10.56
N ASP A 117 -7.81 14.40 10.19
CA ASP A 117 -8.98 14.03 10.99
C ASP A 117 -9.13 12.50 11.15
N TRP A 118 -8.86 11.72 10.10
CA TRP A 118 -9.00 10.26 10.12
C TRP A 118 -7.79 9.51 10.70
N TYR A 119 -6.60 10.10 10.62
CA TYR A 119 -5.34 9.47 11.03
C TYR A 119 -4.78 10.03 12.36
N GLY A 120 -5.30 11.16 12.85
CA GLY A 120 -5.03 11.67 14.19
C GLY A 120 -3.69 12.42 14.34
N GLU A 121 -3.06 12.80 13.24
CA GLU A 121 -1.86 13.64 13.21
C GLU A 121 -1.83 14.48 11.92
N PRO A 122 -1.10 15.61 11.89
CA PRO A 122 -0.93 16.38 10.67
C PRO A 122 -0.20 15.59 9.57
N HIS A 123 -0.68 15.67 8.33
CA HIS A 123 0.06 15.14 7.18
C HIS A 123 1.41 15.88 7.05
N SER A 124 2.52 15.15 6.90
CA SER A 124 3.88 15.74 6.98
C SER A 124 4.35 16.43 5.70
N CYS A 125 3.74 16.13 4.56
CA CYS A 125 4.10 16.69 3.25
C CYS A 125 2.84 16.94 2.40
N PRO A 126 1.92 17.81 2.84
CA PRO A 126 0.64 18.06 2.16
C PRO A 126 0.81 18.53 0.71
N GLU A 127 1.92 19.19 0.39
CA GLU A 127 2.27 19.62 -0.96
C GLU A 127 2.40 18.47 -1.96
N LEU A 128 2.77 17.27 -1.50
CA LEU A 128 2.94 16.08 -2.35
C LEU A 128 1.63 15.34 -2.62
N LEU A 129 0.54 15.68 -1.93
CA LEU A 129 -0.77 15.02 -2.15
C LEU A 129 -1.30 15.27 -3.57
N ALA A 130 -0.99 16.42 -4.17
CA ALA A 130 -1.39 16.75 -5.53
C ALA A 130 -0.64 15.95 -6.61
N ASP A 131 0.57 15.47 -6.29
CA ASP A 131 1.41 14.70 -7.21
C ASP A 131 1.11 13.20 -7.15
N ALA A 132 0.44 12.75 -6.09
CA ALA A 132 0.08 11.35 -5.89
C ALA A 132 -1.06 10.93 -6.84
N VAL A 133 -0.80 9.88 -7.63
CA VAL A 133 -1.84 9.25 -8.46
C VAL A 133 -2.44 8.07 -7.70
N TYR A 134 -3.77 8.09 -7.55
CA TYR A 134 -4.50 6.99 -6.93
C TYR A 134 -4.42 5.72 -7.77
N GLY A 135 -3.85 4.67 -7.19
CA GLY A 135 -3.38 3.46 -7.85
C GLY A 135 -4.44 2.42 -8.19
N LEU A 136 -5.62 2.85 -8.67
CA LEU A 136 -6.68 1.97 -9.18
C LEU A 136 -6.59 1.88 -10.72
N PRO A 137 -5.98 0.82 -11.30
CA PRO A 137 -5.64 0.80 -12.72
C PRO A 137 -6.83 0.83 -13.67
N GLU A 138 -7.99 0.31 -13.27
CA GLU A 138 -9.21 0.33 -14.06
C GLU A 138 -9.63 1.76 -14.42
N PHE A 139 -9.40 2.70 -13.50
CA PHE A 139 -9.79 4.11 -13.63
C PHE A 139 -8.60 5.01 -14.02
N ASN A 140 -7.44 4.80 -13.39
CA ASN A 140 -6.29 5.71 -13.50
C ASN A 140 -5.15 5.19 -14.37
N ARG A 141 -5.39 4.20 -15.26
CA ARG A 141 -4.36 3.56 -16.11
C ARG A 141 -3.43 4.54 -16.79
N VAL A 142 -3.97 5.64 -17.34
CA VAL A 142 -3.20 6.63 -18.10
C VAL A 142 -2.34 7.46 -17.15
N ALA A 143 -2.92 7.97 -16.07
CA ALA A 143 -2.20 8.76 -15.06
C ALA A 143 -1.07 7.96 -14.40
N ILE A 144 -1.30 6.68 -14.06
CA ILE A 144 -0.33 5.80 -13.41
C ILE A 144 0.96 5.62 -14.25
N ARG A 145 0.88 5.62 -15.59
CA ARG A 145 2.07 5.45 -16.45
C ARG A 145 3.10 6.56 -16.24
N GLY A 146 2.63 7.79 -16.03
CA GLY A 146 3.47 8.96 -15.82
C GLY A 146 3.81 9.22 -14.35
N ALA A 147 3.09 8.61 -13.41
CA ALA A 147 3.18 8.92 -11.99
C ALA A 147 4.57 8.62 -11.40
N GLN A 148 5.10 9.58 -10.66
CA GLN A 148 6.28 9.38 -9.81
C GLN A 148 5.89 8.78 -8.46
N LEU A 149 4.72 9.19 -7.93
CA LEU A 149 4.12 8.66 -6.70
C LEU A 149 2.77 8.02 -7.01
N VAL A 150 2.64 6.73 -6.75
CA VAL A 150 1.38 6.00 -6.80
C VAL A 150 0.93 5.67 -5.39
N ALA A 151 -0.26 6.14 -5.01
CA ALA A 151 -0.91 5.78 -3.75
C ALA A 151 -1.82 4.58 -3.99
N CYS A 152 -1.39 3.37 -3.60
CA CYS A 152 -2.19 2.17 -3.77
C CYS A 152 -3.45 2.23 -2.89
N PRO A 153 -4.62 1.87 -3.44
CA PRO A 153 -5.89 1.93 -2.74
C PRO A 153 -5.97 0.94 -1.58
N GLY A 154 -6.83 1.24 -0.62
CA GLY A 154 -7.23 0.31 0.42
C GLY A 154 -8.00 -0.89 -0.15
N CYS A 155 -8.01 -1.98 0.60
CA CYS A 155 -8.68 -3.22 0.18
C CYS A 155 -10.21 -3.05 0.01
N TYR A 156 -10.90 -2.40 0.97
CA TYR A 156 -12.32 -2.10 0.81
C TYR A 156 -12.61 -1.03 -0.25
N PRO A 157 -11.87 0.09 -0.32
CA PRO A 157 -11.97 1.06 -1.41
C PRO A 157 -11.91 0.38 -2.77
N THR A 158 -10.93 -0.50 -2.98
CA THR A 158 -10.80 -1.29 -4.21
C THR A 158 -12.07 -2.11 -4.50
N SER A 159 -12.54 -2.93 -3.54
CA SER A 159 -13.72 -3.79 -3.79
C SER A 159 -15.01 -2.98 -4.01
N VAL A 160 -15.17 -1.87 -3.30
CA VAL A 160 -16.39 -1.05 -3.34
C VAL A 160 -16.41 -0.19 -4.60
N GLN A 161 -15.30 0.48 -4.92
CA GLN A 161 -15.19 1.35 -6.10
C GLN A 161 -15.35 0.54 -7.38
N LEU A 162 -14.65 -0.60 -7.52
CA LEU A 162 -14.80 -1.46 -8.70
C LEU A 162 -16.24 -1.97 -8.89
N GLY A 163 -16.99 -2.18 -7.81
CA GLY A 163 -18.38 -2.62 -7.88
C GLY A 163 -19.37 -1.50 -8.20
N LEU A 164 -19.17 -0.30 -7.66
CA LEU A 164 -20.14 0.80 -7.73
C LEU A 164 -19.86 1.80 -8.86
N MET A 165 -18.60 2.03 -9.24
CA MET A 165 -18.24 3.01 -10.28
C MET A 165 -19.02 2.79 -11.58
N PRO A 166 -19.11 1.58 -12.17
CA PRO A 166 -19.85 1.39 -13.42
C PRO A 166 -21.35 1.70 -13.28
N LEU A 167 -21.94 1.45 -12.11
CA LEU A 167 -23.35 1.75 -11.86
C LEU A 167 -23.58 3.26 -11.76
N LEU A 168 -22.66 4.00 -11.15
CA LEU A 168 -22.75 5.45 -11.00
C LEU A 168 -22.50 6.17 -12.32
N GLU A 169 -21.46 5.79 -13.06
CA GLU A 169 -21.12 6.37 -14.38
C GLU A 169 -22.27 6.25 -15.39
N ASN A 170 -23.02 5.15 -15.33
CA ASN A 170 -24.16 4.91 -16.23
C ASN A 170 -25.50 5.41 -15.65
N GLY A 171 -25.51 5.98 -14.43
CA GLY A 171 -26.72 6.44 -13.76
C GLY A 171 -27.71 5.32 -13.42
N TRP A 172 -27.23 4.10 -13.17
CA TRP A 172 -28.04 2.91 -12.88
C TRP A 172 -28.34 2.72 -11.39
N THR A 173 -27.82 3.57 -10.53
CA THR A 173 -28.11 3.57 -9.09
C THR A 173 -28.23 4.99 -8.54
N ASP A 174 -28.89 5.13 -7.39
CA ASP A 174 -28.86 6.37 -6.61
C ASP A 174 -27.44 6.66 -6.12
N ASN A 175 -26.98 7.90 -6.27
CA ASN A 175 -25.67 8.37 -5.83
C ASN A 175 -25.70 9.02 -4.43
N GLN A 176 -26.87 9.13 -3.79
CA GLN A 176 -27.00 9.77 -2.48
C GLN A 176 -26.90 8.78 -1.31
N ARG A 177 -27.32 7.53 -1.49
CA ARG A 177 -27.43 6.54 -0.40
C ARG A 177 -26.88 5.18 -0.82
N LEU A 178 -25.57 5.09 -0.88
CA LEU A 178 -24.85 3.84 -1.13
C LEU A 178 -24.51 3.17 0.20
N ILE A 179 -24.84 1.89 0.34
CA ILE A 179 -24.49 1.09 1.52
C ILE A 179 -23.59 -0.05 1.07
N SER A 180 -22.35 -0.07 1.58
CA SER A 180 -21.45 -1.21 1.45
C SER A 180 -21.36 -1.98 2.76
N ASN A 181 -21.90 -3.20 2.77
CA ASN A 181 -21.67 -4.16 3.86
C ASN A 181 -20.55 -5.11 3.42
N SER A 182 -19.36 -4.92 3.98
CA SER A 182 -18.16 -5.65 3.57
C SER A 182 -17.74 -6.71 4.59
N ALA A 183 -17.18 -7.82 4.10
CA ALA A 183 -16.57 -8.86 4.91
C ALA A 183 -15.12 -9.07 4.48
N SER A 184 -14.24 -9.39 5.44
CA SER A 184 -12.82 -9.62 5.17
C SER A 184 -12.25 -10.67 6.10
N GLY A 185 -11.16 -11.31 5.65
CA GLY A 185 -10.34 -12.17 6.51
C GLY A 185 -9.54 -11.36 7.53
N ILE A 186 -9.10 -12.03 8.59
CA ILE A 186 -8.33 -11.42 9.70
C ILE A 186 -7.00 -10.81 9.23
N SER A 187 -6.44 -11.27 8.11
CA SER A 187 -5.21 -10.72 7.52
C SER A 187 -5.31 -9.21 7.22
N GLY A 188 -6.51 -8.67 7.02
CA GLY A 188 -6.73 -7.23 6.88
C GLY A 188 -6.30 -6.39 8.10
N ALA A 189 -6.23 -7.00 9.29
CA ALA A 189 -5.72 -6.36 10.51
C ALA A 189 -4.19 -6.28 10.59
N GLY A 190 -3.48 -6.90 9.65
CA GLY A 190 -2.02 -6.98 9.63
C GLY A 190 -1.45 -8.04 10.58
N ARG A 191 -0.11 -8.05 10.71
CA ARG A 191 0.65 -9.10 11.43
C ARG A 191 0.87 -8.80 12.92
N GLN A 192 0.33 -7.70 13.45
CA GLN A 192 0.51 -7.35 14.85
C GLN A 192 -0.32 -8.27 15.76
N ALA A 193 0.31 -8.86 16.77
CA ALA A 193 -0.40 -9.66 17.76
C ALA A 193 -1.34 -8.77 18.60
N LYS A 194 -2.65 -9.07 18.55
CA LYS A 194 -3.69 -8.42 19.34
C LYS A 194 -4.63 -9.50 19.85
N VAL A 195 -5.07 -9.39 21.11
CA VAL A 195 -5.96 -10.40 21.73
C VAL A 195 -7.15 -10.75 20.84
N PRO A 196 -7.92 -9.80 20.26
CA PRO A 196 -9.06 -10.13 19.40
C PRO A 196 -8.71 -10.87 18.10
N MET A 197 -7.44 -10.91 17.71
CA MET A 197 -6.92 -11.53 16.49
C MET A 197 -6.21 -12.87 16.77
N LEU A 198 -6.16 -13.32 18.02
CA LEU A 198 -5.64 -14.64 18.35
C LEU A 198 -6.56 -15.72 17.75
N MET A 199 -5.99 -16.83 17.29
CA MET A 199 -6.75 -17.92 16.66
C MET A 199 -7.92 -18.38 17.53
N ALA A 200 -7.70 -18.52 18.84
CA ALA A 200 -8.75 -18.94 19.78
C ALA A 200 -9.90 -17.92 19.93
N GLU A 201 -9.65 -16.63 19.66
CA GLU A 201 -10.66 -15.56 19.75
C GLU A 201 -11.38 -15.30 18.41
N ALA A 202 -10.70 -15.61 17.31
CA ALA A 202 -11.10 -15.22 15.97
C ALA A 202 -11.55 -16.39 15.08
N SER A 203 -11.14 -17.64 15.38
CA SER A 203 -11.64 -18.84 14.70
C SER A 203 -13.12 -19.03 14.92
N ASP A 204 -13.80 -19.55 13.89
CA ASP A 204 -15.24 -19.86 13.91
C ASP A 204 -16.13 -18.69 14.37
N ASN A 205 -15.70 -17.47 14.04
CA ASN A 205 -16.32 -16.25 14.49
C ASN A 205 -16.54 -15.27 13.34
N PHE A 206 -17.55 -14.41 13.48
CA PHE A 206 -17.84 -13.31 12.58
C PHE A 206 -18.19 -12.06 13.41
N LYS A 207 -17.35 -11.03 13.36
CA LYS A 207 -17.45 -9.85 14.22
C LYS A 207 -17.58 -8.58 13.38
N ALA A 208 -18.55 -7.74 13.73
CA ALA A 208 -18.64 -6.40 13.18
C ALA A 208 -17.48 -5.53 13.70
N TYR A 209 -16.89 -4.71 12.84
CA TYR A 209 -15.85 -3.76 13.22
C TYR A 209 -15.94 -2.49 12.36
N GLY A 210 -15.42 -1.37 12.87
CA GLY A 210 -15.47 -0.08 12.15
C GLY A 210 -16.89 0.45 11.92
N VAL A 211 -17.88 0.00 12.69
CA VAL A 211 -19.31 0.29 12.47
C VAL A 211 -19.63 1.79 12.60
N ALA A 212 -19.07 2.46 13.62
CA ALA A 212 -19.29 3.89 13.83
C ALA A 212 -18.48 4.79 12.87
N GLY A 213 -17.53 4.20 12.13
CA GLY A 213 -16.63 4.91 11.24
C GLY A 213 -15.43 4.03 10.86
N HIS A 214 -15.17 3.92 9.55
CA HIS A 214 -14.04 3.17 9.00
C HIS A 214 -13.16 4.14 8.21
N ARG A 215 -11.83 4.09 8.40
CA ARG A 215 -10.85 4.98 7.71
C ARG A 215 -10.82 4.87 6.18
N HIS A 216 -11.57 3.93 5.62
CA HIS A 216 -11.70 3.77 4.17
C HIS A 216 -12.91 4.55 3.63
N LEU A 217 -13.81 5.03 4.49
CA LEU A 217 -14.96 5.83 4.07
C LEU A 217 -14.56 7.08 3.26
N PRO A 218 -13.64 7.96 3.73
CA PRO A 218 -13.27 9.15 2.96
C PRO A 218 -12.65 8.79 1.61
N GLU A 219 -11.87 7.70 1.56
CA GLU A 219 -11.24 7.20 0.33
C GLU A 219 -12.30 6.69 -0.66
N ILE A 220 -13.32 5.96 -0.17
CA ILE A 220 -14.45 5.49 -0.95
C ILE A 220 -15.26 6.69 -1.48
N GLU A 221 -15.65 7.62 -0.62
CA GLU A 221 -16.43 8.81 -0.99
C GLU A 221 -15.69 9.67 -2.03
N GLN A 222 -14.39 9.92 -1.81
CA GLN A 222 -13.55 10.65 -2.75
C GLN A 222 -13.53 9.97 -4.12
N GLY A 223 -13.26 8.67 -4.17
CA GLY A 223 -13.13 7.97 -5.46
C GLY A 223 -14.45 7.69 -6.18
N LEU A 224 -15.58 7.60 -5.46
CA LEU A 224 -16.90 7.50 -6.08
C LEU A 224 -17.45 8.87 -6.53
N GLY A 225 -16.86 9.96 -6.05
CA GLY A 225 -17.22 11.33 -6.41
C GLY A 225 -16.40 11.93 -7.56
N ASP A 226 -15.38 11.20 -8.05
CA ASP A 226 -14.59 11.54 -9.24
C ASP A 226 -15.35 11.19 -10.53
#